data_AF-A0A937VKU2-F1
#
_entry.id   AF-A0A937VKU2-F1
#
_cell.length_a   1.000
_cell.length_b   1.000
_cell.length_c   1.000
_cell.angle_alpha   90.00
_cell.angle_beta   90.00
_cell.angle_gamma   90.00
#
_symmetry.space_group_name_H-M   'P 1'
#
loop_
_entity.id
_entity.type
_entity.pdbx_description
1 polymer ?
#
loop_
_entity_poly.entity_id
_entity_poly.type
_entity_poly.pdbx_seq_one_letter_code
_entity_poly.pdbx_strand_id
1 'polypeptide(L)'
;MKTPRKTAPPKEQTKRHPWLKEHYLKILALIFVIALSAFIFIYRDEVTKLGIYGYLGVFVISVITSSSIVVPVPGWILIATLGAVLNPFLVGVISGIGGTIGEITGYLLGYGGRIAIENVGIYNRMVEWMKRWGSLTIFVLALIPNPLFDIAGAIAGLLRFPLWKFLLVGAAGRIPKHIFFAYSGAWVAHFLPQ
;
A
#
# COMPACT_ATOMS: atom_id res chain seq x y z
N MET A 1 -28.77 20.10 -58.60
CA MET A 1 -28.22 21.10 -57.67
C MET A 1 -28.20 20.47 -56.27
N LYS A 2 -27.05 19.95 -55.81
CA LYS A 2 -26.90 19.32 -54.48
C LYS A 2 -26.26 20.34 -53.54
N THR A 3 -26.97 20.77 -52.51
CA THR A 3 -26.44 21.61 -51.42
C THR A 3 -25.34 20.87 -50.64
N PRO A 4 -24.19 21.50 -50.33
CA PRO A 4 -23.18 20.88 -49.49
C PRO A 4 -23.68 20.83 -48.04
N ARG A 5 -23.72 19.62 -47.45
CA ARG A 5 -23.92 19.43 -46.01
C ARG A 5 -22.76 20.12 -45.28
N LYS A 6 -23.04 21.19 -44.55
CA LYS A 6 -22.15 21.72 -43.51
C LYS A 6 -21.89 20.60 -42.50
N THR A 7 -20.68 20.05 -42.51
CA THR A 7 -20.21 19.17 -41.44
C THR A 7 -20.08 20.01 -40.17
N ALA A 8 -20.74 19.56 -39.10
CA ALA A 8 -20.60 20.20 -37.78
C ALA A 8 -19.13 20.13 -37.34
N PRO A 9 -18.60 21.16 -36.64
CA PRO A 9 -17.25 21.12 -36.12
C PRO A 9 -17.09 19.94 -35.13
N PRO A 10 -15.91 19.32 -35.04
CA PRO A 10 -15.66 18.24 -34.09
C PRO A 10 -15.96 18.71 -32.67
N LYS A 11 -16.74 17.93 -31.91
CA LYS A 11 -16.93 18.18 -30.48
C LYS A 11 -15.57 18.10 -29.80
N GLU A 12 -15.07 19.25 -29.38
CA GLU A 12 -13.83 19.39 -28.63
C GLU A 12 -14.00 18.62 -27.32
N GLN A 13 -13.46 17.39 -27.29
CA GLN A 13 -13.42 16.57 -26.09
C GLN A 13 -12.51 17.29 -25.10
N THR A 14 -13.11 18.00 -24.14
CA THR A 14 -12.42 18.56 -22.97
C THR A 14 -11.51 17.49 -22.38
N LYS A 15 -10.21 17.58 -22.68
CA LYS A 15 -9.18 16.72 -22.12
C LYS A 15 -9.11 17.04 -20.62
N ARG A 16 -9.94 16.37 -19.81
CA ARG A 16 -9.86 16.42 -18.36
C ARG A 16 -8.48 15.89 -17.98
N HIS A 17 -7.51 16.78 -17.79
CA HIS A 17 -6.11 16.46 -17.52
C HIS A 17 -6.04 15.45 -16.36
N PRO A 18 -5.80 14.14 -16.63
CA PRO A 18 -5.79 13.11 -15.59
C PRO A 18 -4.65 13.35 -14.58
N TRP A 19 -3.60 14.02 -15.05
CA TRP A 19 -2.40 14.37 -14.29
C TRP A 19 -2.64 15.29 -13.09
N LEU A 20 -3.59 16.24 -13.17
CA LEU A 20 -3.90 17.17 -12.06
C LEU A 20 -4.65 16.46 -10.93
N LYS A 21 -5.49 15.47 -11.26
CA LYS A 21 -6.24 14.69 -10.27
C LYS A 21 -5.33 13.77 -9.47
N GLU A 22 -4.36 13.13 -10.11
CA GLU A 22 -3.39 12.25 -9.44
C GLU A 22 -2.48 13.02 -8.48
N HIS A 23 -2.00 14.21 -8.87
CA HIS A 23 -1.21 15.07 -7.98
C HIS A 23 -2.02 15.53 -6.77
N TYR A 24 -3.27 15.95 -7.00
CA TYR A 24 -4.17 16.36 -5.92
C TYR A 24 -4.44 15.22 -4.93
N LEU A 25 -4.69 13.99 -5.43
CA LEU A 25 -4.90 12.82 -4.59
C LEU A 25 -3.66 12.46 -3.75
N LYS A 26 -2.46 12.55 -4.33
CA LYS A 26 -1.20 12.31 -3.58
C LYS A 26 -0.98 13.36 -2.48
N ILE A 27 -1.24 14.64 -2.78
CA ILE A 27 -1.15 15.73 -1.79
C ILE A 27 -2.18 15.52 -0.67
N LEU A 28 -3.43 15.20 -1.03
CA LEU A 28 -4.48 14.92 -0.06
C LEU A 28 -4.14 13.71 0.82
N ALA A 29 -3.62 12.63 0.24
CA ALA A 29 -3.16 11.46 0.98
C ALA A 29 -2.02 11.81 1.95
N LEU A 30 -1.07 12.64 1.52
CA LEU A 30 0.02 13.09 2.38
C LEU A 30 -0.50 13.95 3.55
N ILE A 31 -1.39 14.91 3.28
CA ILE A 31 -2.04 15.74 4.30
C ILE A 31 -2.80 14.85 5.29
N PHE A 32 -3.56 13.87 4.79
CA PHE A 32 -4.28 12.92 5.62
C PHE A 32 -3.33 12.13 6.54
N VAL A 33 -2.21 11.63 6.01
CA VAL A 33 -1.18 10.94 6.82
C VAL A 33 -0.61 11.85 7.88
N ILE A 34 -0.24 13.08 7.54
CA ILE A 34 0.32 14.05 8.50
C ILE A 34 -0.70 14.37 9.59
N ALA A 35 -1.95 14.64 9.22
CA ALA A 35 -3.02 14.93 10.16
C ALA A 35 -3.31 13.74 11.09
N LEU A 36 -3.37 12.53 10.54
CA LEU A 36 -3.58 11.32 11.31
C LEU A 36 -2.39 11.03 12.24
N SER A 37 -1.15 11.20 11.77
CA SER A 37 0.05 11.09 12.60
C SER A 37 0.05 12.09 13.75
N ALA A 38 -0.30 13.36 13.48
CA ALA A 38 -0.43 14.39 14.50
C ALA A 38 -1.52 14.04 15.52
N PHE A 39 -2.68 13.55 15.05
CA PHE A 39 -3.76 13.10 15.91
C PHE A 39 -3.31 11.96 16.83
N ILE A 40 -2.67 10.92 16.28
CA ILE A 40 -2.14 9.78 17.06
C ILE A 40 -1.15 10.25 18.12
N PHE A 41 -0.29 11.23 17.77
CA PHE A 41 0.73 11.73 18.69
C PHE A 41 0.14 12.63 19.80
N ILE A 42 -0.82 13.49 19.46
CA ILE A 42 -1.52 14.36 20.43
C ILE A 42 -2.32 13.52 21.44
N TYR A 43 -2.98 12.47 20.97
CA TYR A 43 -3.79 11.58 21.80
C TYR A 43 -3.06 10.30 22.20
N ARG A 44 -1.72 10.31 22.24
CA ARG A 44 -0.88 9.12 22.49
C ARG A 44 -1.23 8.38 23.78
N ASP A 45 -1.57 9.12 24.84
CA ASP A 45 -1.89 8.54 26.14
C ASP A 45 -3.22 7.78 26.08
N GLU A 46 -4.21 8.33 25.38
CA GLU A 46 -5.49 7.67 25.13
C GLU A 46 -5.32 6.46 24.22
N VAL A 47 -4.52 6.58 23.15
CA VAL A 47 -4.21 5.46 22.24
C VAL A 47 -3.53 4.32 22.99
N THR A 48 -2.66 4.62 23.95
CA THR A 48 -2.00 3.62 24.80
C THR A 48 -3.01 2.93 25.73
N LYS A 49 -3.95 3.68 26.31
CA LYS A 49 -5.01 3.15 27.19
C LYS A 49 -5.99 2.23 26.46
N LEU A 50 -6.13 2.34 25.13
CA LEU A 50 -7.00 1.46 24.34
C LEU A 50 -6.57 -0.01 24.38
N GLY A 51 -5.34 -0.33 24.79
CA GLY A 51 -4.85 -1.70 24.90
C GLY A 51 -5.03 -2.47 23.60
N ILE A 52 -5.82 -3.55 23.63
CA ILE A 52 -6.08 -4.41 22.45
C ILE A 52 -6.75 -3.65 21.29
N TYR A 53 -7.58 -2.63 21.58
CA TYR A 53 -8.24 -1.83 20.56
C TYR A 53 -7.26 -0.93 19.80
N GLY A 54 -6.16 -0.51 20.44
CA GLY A 54 -5.08 0.22 19.75
C GLY A 54 -4.44 -0.63 18.66
N TYR A 55 -4.20 -1.91 18.95
CA TYR A 55 -3.67 -2.87 17.99
C TYR A 55 -4.67 -3.27 16.90
N LEU A 56 -5.96 -3.32 17.20
CA LEU A 56 -7.00 -3.45 16.18
C LEU A 56 -6.98 -2.25 15.22
N GLY A 57 -6.78 -1.04 15.75
CA GLY A 57 -6.56 0.17 14.94
C GLY A 57 -5.36 0.05 14.01
N VAL A 58 -4.22 -0.44 14.51
CA VAL A 58 -3.01 -0.72 13.70
C VAL A 58 -3.33 -1.67 12.54
N PHE A 59 -4.08 -2.74 12.82
CA PHE A 59 -4.47 -3.71 11.79
C PHE A 59 -5.31 -3.04 10.68
N VAL A 60 -6.37 -2.32 11.06
CA VAL A 60 -7.29 -1.66 10.11
C VAL A 60 -6.56 -0.61 9.29
N ILE A 61 -5.77 0.25 9.94
CA ILE A 61 -4.96 1.27 9.27
C ILE A 61 -4.02 0.60 8.27
N SER A 62 -3.37 -0.50 8.64
CA SER A 62 -2.44 -1.19 7.76
C SER A 62 -3.13 -1.84 6.55
N VAL A 63 -4.33 -2.41 6.71
CA VAL A 63 -5.14 -2.96 5.60
C VAL A 63 -5.48 -1.85 4.60
N ILE A 64 -5.97 -0.72 5.08
CA ILE A 64 -6.40 0.41 4.24
C ILE A 64 -5.20 1.00 3.50
N THR A 65 -4.11 1.29 4.23
CA THR A 65 -2.93 1.96 3.67
C THR A 65 -2.10 1.08 2.75
N SER A 66 -2.21 -0.24 2.87
CA SER A 66 -1.56 -1.18 1.94
C SER A 66 -2.43 -1.52 0.73
N SER A 67 -3.66 -1.01 0.64
CA SER A 67 -4.49 -1.14 -0.56
C SER A 67 -4.10 -0.09 -1.62
N SER A 68 -2.80 -0.04 -1.95
CA SER A 68 -2.13 1.08 -2.62
C SER A 68 -2.59 1.34 -4.06
N ILE A 69 -3.05 0.29 -4.76
CA ILE A 69 -3.66 0.42 -6.09
C ILE A 69 -4.94 1.27 -6.04
N VAL A 70 -5.60 1.31 -4.88
CA VAL A 70 -6.80 2.14 -4.65
C VAL A 70 -6.43 3.48 -4.03
N VAL A 71 -5.51 3.50 -3.05
CA VAL A 71 -5.13 4.72 -2.33
C VAL A 71 -3.61 4.79 -2.16
N PRO A 72 -2.88 5.63 -2.92
CA PRO A 72 -1.43 5.75 -2.83
C PRO A 72 -1.03 6.54 -1.58
N VAL A 73 -1.12 5.88 -0.42
CA VAL A 73 -0.81 6.44 0.90
C VAL A 73 0.52 5.88 1.39
N PRO A 74 1.47 6.72 1.85
CA PRO A 74 2.72 6.25 2.45
C PRO A 74 2.46 5.63 3.84
N GLY A 75 1.92 4.41 3.88
CA GLY A 75 1.52 3.72 5.11
C GLY A 75 2.65 3.46 6.11
N TRP A 76 3.90 3.40 5.65
CA TRP A 76 5.07 3.22 6.52
C TRP A 76 5.26 4.34 7.54
N ILE A 77 4.82 5.58 7.21
CA ILE A 77 4.85 6.71 8.16
C ILE A 77 3.93 6.42 9.34
N LEU A 78 2.70 5.95 9.06
CA LEU A 78 1.72 5.64 10.11
C LEU A 78 2.17 4.44 10.94
N ILE A 79 2.81 3.44 10.34
CA ILE A 79 3.41 2.31 11.08
C ILE A 79 4.51 2.81 12.03
N ALA A 80 5.38 3.71 11.56
CA ALA A 80 6.39 4.33 12.42
C ALA A 80 5.74 5.16 13.55
N THR A 81 4.75 6.01 13.24
CA THR A 81 4.04 6.81 14.26
C THR A 81 3.37 5.92 15.31
N LEU A 82 2.71 4.85 14.91
CA LEU A 82 2.07 3.90 15.84
C LEU A 82 3.12 3.11 16.65
N GLY A 83 4.27 2.79 16.06
CA GLY A 83 5.39 2.18 16.77
C GLY A 83 6.03 3.11 17.82
N ALA A 84 5.90 4.43 17.67
CA ALA A 84 6.32 5.39 18.68
C ALA A 84 5.39 5.45 19.90
N VAL A 85 4.14 5.03 19.76
CA VAL A 85 3.11 5.12 20.81
C VAL A 85 2.86 3.77 21.47
N LEU A 86 2.80 2.70 20.67
CA LEU A 86 2.50 1.34 21.13
C LEU A 86 3.75 0.46 21.10
N ASN A 87 3.66 -0.77 21.63
CA ASN A 87 4.77 -1.73 21.51
C ASN A 87 5.17 -1.95 20.03
N PRO A 88 6.39 -1.57 19.61
CA PRO A 88 6.77 -1.54 18.20
C PRO A 88 6.86 -2.94 17.57
N PHE A 89 7.18 -3.97 18.35
CA PHE A 89 7.18 -5.35 17.87
C PHE A 89 5.77 -5.81 17.48
N LEU A 90 4.79 -5.60 18.37
CA LEU A 90 3.38 -5.94 18.09
C LEU A 90 2.81 -5.11 16.94
N VAL A 91 3.14 -3.82 16.88
CA VAL A 91 2.76 -2.96 15.74
C VAL A 91 3.30 -3.53 14.43
N GLY A 92 4.58 -3.93 14.40
CA GLY A 92 5.21 -4.52 13.23
C GLY A 92 4.56 -5.84 12.78
N VAL A 93 4.28 -6.75 13.71
CA VAL A 93 3.61 -8.03 13.42
C VAL A 93 2.19 -7.80 12.88
N ILE A 94 1.40 -7.01 13.58
CA ILE A 94 -0.03 -6.81 13.27
C ILE A 94 -0.20 -6.02 11.98
N SER A 95 0.62 -4.99 11.76
CA SER A 95 0.61 -4.27 10.49
C SER A 95 1.19 -5.12 9.35
N GLY A 96 2.18 -5.99 9.59
CA GLY A 96 2.67 -6.91 8.56
C GLY A 96 1.56 -7.84 8.03
N ILE A 97 0.75 -8.38 8.95
CA ILE A 97 -0.42 -9.21 8.61
C ILE A 97 -1.51 -8.39 7.93
N GLY A 98 -1.92 -7.27 8.55
CA GLY A 98 -2.96 -6.39 8.00
C GLY A 98 -2.59 -5.84 6.63
N GLY A 99 -1.33 -5.43 6.43
CA GLY A 99 -0.84 -4.95 5.15
C GLY A 99 -0.87 -6.03 4.06
N THR A 100 -0.56 -7.29 4.40
CA THR A 100 -0.68 -8.40 3.44
C THR A 100 -2.13 -8.68 3.06
N ILE A 101 -3.06 -8.54 4.02
CA ILE A 101 -4.50 -8.65 3.76
C ILE A 101 -4.99 -7.48 2.87
N GLY A 102 -4.49 -6.27 3.08
CA GLY A 102 -4.76 -5.13 2.19
C GLY A 102 -4.39 -5.41 0.73
N GLU A 103 -3.31 -6.16 0.51
CA GLU A 103 -2.82 -6.55 -0.82
C GLU A 103 -3.70 -7.57 -1.54
N ILE A 104 -4.70 -8.16 -0.88
CA ILE A 104 -5.69 -9.01 -1.54
C ILE A 104 -6.40 -8.23 -2.65
N THR A 105 -6.58 -6.92 -2.48
CA THR A 105 -7.15 -6.05 -3.51
C THR A 105 -6.34 -6.11 -4.81
N GLY A 106 -5.01 -5.95 -4.72
CA GLY A 106 -4.10 -6.08 -5.86
C GLY A 106 -4.09 -7.49 -6.46
N TYR A 107 -4.07 -8.51 -5.61
CA TYR A 107 -4.19 -9.90 -6.06
C TYR A 107 -5.47 -10.14 -6.87
N LEU A 108 -6.62 -9.67 -6.39
CA LEU A 108 -7.89 -9.85 -7.08
C LEU A 108 -7.97 -9.07 -8.40
N LEU A 109 -7.42 -7.85 -8.45
CA LEU A 109 -7.31 -7.09 -9.69
C LEU A 109 -6.46 -7.83 -10.73
N GLY A 110 -5.35 -8.40 -10.30
CA GLY A 110 -4.50 -9.25 -11.14
C GLY A 110 -5.19 -10.53 -11.61
N TYR A 111 -5.91 -11.20 -10.71
CA TYR A 111 -6.71 -12.39 -11.00
C TYR A 111 -7.81 -12.09 -12.04
N GLY A 112 -8.39 -10.89 -12.00
CA GLY A 112 -9.34 -10.39 -12.99
C GLY A 112 -8.72 -9.90 -14.31
N GLY A 113 -7.39 -9.94 -14.46
CA GLY A 113 -6.69 -9.44 -15.65
C GLY A 113 -6.63 -7.92 -15.76
N ARG A 114 -6.96 -7.17 -14.70
CA ARG A 114 -7.01 -5.71 -14.67
C ARG A 114 -5.74 -5.14 -14.03
N ILE A 115 -4.59 -5.31 -14.69
CA ILE A 115 -3.30 -4.80 -14.22
C ILE A 115 -2.95 -3.54 -15.01
N ALA A 116 -2.78 -2.41 -14.31
CA ALA A 116 -2.16 -1.23 -14.88
C ALA A 116 -0.64 -1.46 -14.94
N ILE A 117 -0.08 -1.62 -16.14
CA ILE A 117 1.34 -1.89 -16.34
C ILE A 117 2.05 -0.58 -16.64
N GLU A 118 2.76 -0.03 -15.65
CA GLU A 118 3.57 1.18 -15.84
C GLU A 118 4.94 0.86 -16.46
N ASN A 119 5.57 -0.25 -16.07
CA ASN A 119 6.91 -0.62 -16.53
C ASN A 119 6.96 -2.08 -16.99
N VAL A 120 6.86 -2.27 -18.31
CA VAL A 120 6.77 -3.60 -18.96
C VAL A 120 8.03 -4.45 -18.70
N GLY A 121 9.21 -3.84 -18.62
CA GLY A 121 10.47 -4.56 -18.38
C GLY A 121 10.55 -5.16 -16.98
N ILE A 122 10.21 -4.37 -15.96
CA ILE A 122 10.15 -4.83 -14.56
C ILE A 122 9.04 -5.88 -14.41
N TYR A 123 7.87 -5.63 -14.99
CA TYR A 123 6.74 -6.56 -14.98
C TYR A 123 7.12 -7.93 -15.54
N ASN A 124 7.70 -8.00 -16.74
CA ASN A 124 8.09 -9.27 -17.36
C ASN A 124 9.11 -10.05 -16.53
N ARG A 125 10.09 -9.33 -15.96
CA ARG A 125 11.11 -9.94 -15.08
C ARG A 125 10.49 -10.51 -13.80
N MET A 126 9.56 -9.78 -13.18
CA MET A 126 8.85 -10.24 -12.00
C MET A 126 7.96 -11.45 -12.31
N VAL A 127 7.30 -11.48 -13.46
CA VAL A 127 6.53 -12.65 -13.94
C VAL A 127 7.45 -13.87 -14.08
N GLU A 128 8.62 -13.71 -14.69
CA GLU A 128 9.58 -14.80 -14.86
C GLU A 128 10.12 -15.30 -13.52
N TRP A 129 10.48 -14.40 -12.61
CA TRP A 129 10.91 -14.75 -11.26
C TRP A 129 9.82 -15.50 -10.50
N MET A 130 8.57 -15.01 -10.55
CA MET A 130 7.43 -15.63 -9.89
C MET A 130 7.14 -17.03 -10.45
N LYS A 131 7.28 -17.24 -11.76
CA LYS A 131 7.16 -18.56 -12.39
C LYS A 131 8.27 -19.52 -11.95
N ARG A 132 9.49 -19.02 -11.77
CA ARG A 132 10.67 -19.84 -11.43
C ARG A 132 10.77 -20.16 -9.93
N TRP A 133 10.48 -19.19 -9.07
CA TRP A 133 10.76 -19.25 -7.62
C TRP A 133 9.50 -19.11 -6.75
N GLY A 134 8.36 -18.68 -7.30
CA GLY A 134 7.07 -18.62 -6.63
C GLY A 134 7.11 -17.92 -5.27
N SER A 135 6.91 -18.69 -4.20
CA SER A 135 6.93 -18.20 -2.81
C SER A 135 8.17 -17.36 -2.48
N LEU A 136 9.36 -17.78 -2.92
CA LEU A 136 10.59 -17.05 -2.60
C LEU A 136 10.59 -15.64 -3.20
N THR A 137 10.05 -15.48 -4.41
CA THR A 137 9.88 -14.16 -5.04
C THR A 137 8.93 -13.28 -4.23
N ILE A 138 7.79 -13.81 -3.78
CA ILE A 138 6.83 -13.08 -2.95
C ILE A 138 7.51 -12.63 -1.64
N PHE A 139 8.22 -13.52 -0.97
CA PHE A 139 8.90 -13.23 0.29
C PHE A 139 9.94 -12.11 0.15
N VAL A 140 10.83 -12.22 -0.85
CA VAL A 140 11.91 -11.24 -1.06
C VAL A 140 11.34 -9.88 -1.46
N LEU A 141 10.32 -9.85 -2.33
CA LEU A 141 9.67 -8.60 -2.72
C LEU A 141 8.90 -7.97 -1.55
N ALA A 142 8.28 -8.78 -0.69
CA ALA A 142 7.58 -8.30 0.51
C ALA A 142 8.52 -7.63 1.53
N LEU A 143 9.75 -8.14 1.63
CA LEU A 143 10.76 -7.69 2.57
C LEU A 143 11.34 -6.33 2.20
N ILE A 144 11.49 -6.04 0.91
CA ILE A 144 12.09 -4.78 0.46
C ILE A 144 11.02 -3.67 0.49
N PRO A 145 11.31 -2.49 1.09
CA PRO A 145 10.41 -1.34 1.06
C PRO A 145 10.44 -0.68 -0.33
N ASN A 146 9.73 -1.27 -1.27
CA ASN A 146 9.55 -0.74 -2.62
C ASN A 146 8.10 -0.98 -3.09
N PRO A 147 7.62 -0.23 -4.10
CA PRO A 147 6.31 -0.47 -4.71
C PRO A 147 6.22 -1.79 -5.49
N LEU A 148 7.28 -2.61 -5.51
CA LEU A 148 7.29 -3.86 -6.26
C LEU A 148 6.42 -4.93 -5.61
N PHE A 149 6.19 -4.90 -4.30
CA PHE A 149 5.31 -5.88 -3.66
C PHE A 149 3.86 -5.75 -4.15
N ASP A 150 3.38 -4.54 -4.37
CA ASP A 150 2.01 -4.28 -4.84
C ASP A 150 1.82 -4.83 -6.27
N ILE A 151 2.84 -4.63 -7.12
CA ILE A 151 2.94 -5.26 -8.45
C ILE A 151 3.02 -6.79 -8.32
N ALA A 152 3.75 -7.30 -7.33
CA ALA A 152 3.87 -8.73 -7.08
C ALA A 152 2.54 -9.36 -6.68
N GLY A 153 1.71 -8.66 -5.91
CA GLY A 153 0.34 -9.05 -5.58
C GLY A 153 -0.50 -9.25 -6.85
N ALA A 154 -0.52 -8.24 -7.72
CA ALA A 154 -1.22 -8.32 -9.01
C ALA A 154 -0.69 -9.45 -9.90
N ILE A 155 0.63 -9.62 -10.02
CA ILE A 155 1.24 -10.72 -10.79
C ILE A 155 0.89 -12.08 -10.18
N ALA A 156 0.91 -12.22 -8.86
CA ALA A 156 0.54 -13.46 -8.18
C ALA A 156 -0.93 -13.83 -8.46
N GLY A 157 -1.82 -12.85 -8.49
CA GLY A 157 -3.21 -13.01 -8.89
C GLY A 157 -3.36 -13.45 -10.35
N LEU A 158 -2.65 -12.79 -11.27
CA LEU A 158 -2.65 -13.13 -12.69
C LEU A 158 -2.19 -14.57 -12.95
N LEU A 159 -1.11 -14.99 -12.26
CA LEU A 159 -0.55 -16.33 -12.35
C LEU A 159 -1.33 -17.38 -11.55
N ARG A 160 -2.48 -17.00 -10.95
CA ARG A 160 -3.33 -17.89 -10.14
C ARG A 160 -2.58 -18.54 -8.98
N PHE A 161 -1.60 -17.85 -8.40
CA PHE A 161 -0.83 -18.35 -7.28
C PHE A 161 -1.75 -18.57 -6.06
N PRO A 162 -1.67 -19.69 -5.31
CA PRO A 162 -2.61 -19.97 -4.23
C PRO A 162 -2.68 -18.84 -3.19
N LEU A 163 -3.87 -18.27 -2.97
CA LEU A 163 -4.07 -17.09 -2.12
C LEU A 163 -3.53 -17.29 -0.70
N TRP A 164 -3.78 -18.45 -0.09
CA TRP A 164 -3.28 -18.74 1.26
C TRP A 164 -1.75 -18.76 1.33
N LYS A 165 -1.05 -19.24 0.29
CA LYS A 165 0.41 -19.19 0.22
C LYS A 165 0.90 -17.76 0.07
N PHE A 166 0.22 -16.97 -0.75
CA PHE A 166 0.53 -15.54 -0.91
C PHE A 166 0.40 -14.80 0.42
N LEU A 167 -0.68 -15.04 1.17
CA LEU A 167 -0.90 -14.42 2.47
C LEU A 167 0.14 -14.82 3.51
N LEU A 168 0.45 -16.12 3.62
CA LEU A 168 1.45 -16.59 4.60
C LEU A 168 2.85 -16.07 4.27
N VAL A 169 3.28 -16.21 3.02
CA VAL A 169 4.63 -15.85 2.59
C VAL A 169 4.80 -14.34 2.51
N GLY A 170 3.76 -13.63 2.05
CA GLY A 170 3.70 -12.16 2.06
C GLY A 170 3.78 -11.62 3.48
N ALA A 171 3.00 -12.17 4.42
CA ALA A 171 3.07 -11.76 5.83
C ALA A 171 4.46 -12.03 6.42
N ALA A 172 5.04 -13.21 6.17
CA ALA A 172 6.38 -13.55 6.62
C ALA A 172 7.44 -12.56 6.13
N GLY A 173 7.33 -12.05 4.89
CA GLY A 173 8.25 -11.04 4.38
C GLY A 173 7.94 -9.61 4.85
N ARG A 174 6.67 -9.25 5.04
CA ARG A 174 6.28 -7.90 5.47
C ARG A 174 6.50 -7.65 6.95
N ILE A 175 6.35 -8.67 7.80
CA ILE A 175 6.50 -8.51 9.25
C ILE A 175 7.89 -7.93 9.62
N PRO A 176 9.03 -8.48 9.15
CA PRO A 176 10.34 -7.91 9.47
C PRO A 176 10.50 -6.44 9.02
N LYS A 177 10.03 -6.13 7.81
CA LYS A 177 10.00 -4.76 7.26
C LYS A 177 9.19 -3.80 8.14
N HIS A 178 8.01 -4.23 8.57
CA HIS A 178 7.11 -3.42 9.37
C HIS A 178 7.61 -3.25 10.81
N ILE A 179 8.22 -4.28 11.38
CA ILE A 179 8.96 -4.19 12.65
C ILE A 179 10.06 -3.13 12.53
N PHE A 180 10.86 -3.18 11.47
CA PHE A 180 11.91 -2.17 11.23
C PHE A 180 11.35 -0.74 11.22
N PHE A 181 10.23 -0.48 10.52
CA PHE A 181 9.59 0.84 10.51
C PHE A 181 9.03 1.24 11.88
N ALA A 182 8.38 0.32 12.59
CA ALA A 182 7.82 0.58 13.91
C ALA A 182 8.93 0.94 14.92
N TYR A 183 10.05 0.22 14.91
CA TYR A 183 11.21 0.53 15.75
C TYR A 183 11.89 1.83 15.34
N SER A 184 11.92 2.15 14.05
CA SER A 184 12.44 3.43 13.57
C SER A 184 11.63 4.61 14.14
N GLY A 185 10.30 4.49 14.15
CA GLY A 185 9.43 5.49 14.78
C GLY A 185 9.62 5.61 16.29
N ALA A 186 9.70 4.48 17.00
CA ALA A 186 10.01 4.45 18.43
C ALA A 186 11.35 5.12 18.76
N TRP A 187 12.36 4.87 17.93
CA TRP A 187 13.68 5.48 18.10
C TRP A 187 13.65 6.98 17.86
N VAL A 188 12.97 7.45 16.80
CA VAL A 188 12.81 8.90 16.53
C VAL A 188 12.07 9.60 17.66
N ALA A 189 11.05 8.96 18.24
CA ALA A 189 10.27 9.53 19.34
C ALA A 189 11.09 9.79 20.61
N HIS A 190 12.18 9.07 20.83
CA HIS A 190 13.11 9.35 21.94
C HIS A 190 13.72 10.76 21.83
N PHE A 191 13.96 11.24 20.61
CA PHE A 191 14.55 12.57 20.38
C PHE A 191 13.52 13.70 20.41
N LEU A 192 12.22 13.39 20.46
CA LEU A 192 11.18 14.39 20.56
C LEU A 192 10.99 14.79 22.05
N PRO A 193 10.90 16.09 22.36
CA PRO A 193 10.58 16.53 23.72
C PRO A 193 9.21 15.99 24.13
N GLN A 194 9.11 15.47 25.36
CA GLN A 194 7.92 14.79 25.88
C GLN A 194 6.80 15.74 26.29
#